data_AF-A0A6G3WSR6-F1
#
_entry.id   AF-A0A6G3WSR6-F1
#
_cell.length_a   1.000
_cell.length_b   1.000
_cell.length_c   1.000
_cell.angle_alpha   90.00
_cell.angle_beta   90.00
_cell.angle_gamma   90.00
#
_symmetry.space_group_name_H-M   'P 1'
#
loop_
_entity.id
_entity.type
_entity.pdbx_description
1 polymer ?
#
loop_
_entity_poly.entity_id
_entity_poly.type
_entity_poly.pdbx_seq_one_letter_code
_entity_poly.pdbx_strand_id
1 'polypeptide(L)' 'DSLTWRWFGDWRGLLLAPWAGSMQNMHPELGAGVAEHSRFFEERWERLFRSLYPIGGVVYDGPLAARTAR' A
#
# COMPACT_ATOMS: atom_id res chain seq x y z
N ASP A 1 -8.44 19.68 13.69
CA ASP A 1 -8.98 18.33 13.40
C ASP A 1 -8.82 17.94 11.95
N SER A 2 -7.84 17.10 11.64
CA SER A 2 -7.70 16.52 10.30
C SER A 2 -8.64 15.31 10.17
N LEU A 3 -9.55 15.36 9.19
CA LEU A 3 -10.41 14.22 8.86
C LEU A 3 -9.57 13.00 8.46
N THR A 4 -8.44 13.22 7.79
CA THR A 4 -7.51 12.16 7.41
C THR A 4 -6.90 11.49 8.63
N TRP A 5 -6.46 12.26 9.65
CA TRP A 5 -5.95 11.68 10.89
C TRP A 5 -6.98 10.78 11.60
N ARG A 6 -8.24 11.24 11.66
CA ARG A 6 -9.32 10.53 12.35
C ARG A 6 -9.76 9.25 11.64
N TRP A 7 -9.86 9.27 10.32
CA TRP A 7 -10.43 8.16 9.54
C TRP A 7 -9.38 7.24 8.93
N PHE A 8 -8.20 7.76 8.59
CA PHE A 8 -7.11 6.94 8.08
C PHE A 8 -6.37 6.19 9.21
N GLY A 9 -6.43 6.72 10.44
CA GLY A 9 -5.94 6.07 11.68
C GLY A 9 -6.79 4.90 12.15
N ASP A 10 -7.90 4.68 11.48
CA ASP A 10 -8.79 3.60 11.78
C ASP A 10 -8.20 2.26 11.33
N TRP A 11 -7.80 1.46 12.31
CA TRP A 11 -7.26 0.12 12.11
C TRP A 11 -8.18 -0.79 11.26
N ARG A 12 -9.49 -0.49 11.20
CA ARG A 12 -10.44 -1.21 10.32
C ARG A 12 -10.05 -1.12 8.84
N GLY A 13 -9.36 -0.06 8.41
CA GLY A 13 -8.85 0.06 7.04
C GLY A 13 -7.81 -1.00 6.67
N LEU A 14 -7.01 -1.45 7.64
CA LEU A 14 -6.02 -2.51 7.43
C LEU A 14 -6.65 -3.89 7.26
N LEU A 15 -7.89 -4.08 7.71
CA LEU A 15 -8.65 -5.31 7.45
C LEU A 15 -9.12 -5.36 5.99
N LEU A 16 -9.34 -4.20 5.36
CA LEU A 16 -9.79 -4.09 3.97
C LEU A 16 -8.63 -4.00 2.97
N ALA A 17 -7.46 -3.54 3.41
CA ALA A 17 -6.29 -3.34 2.55
C ALA A 17 -5.81 -4.62 1.83
N PRO A 18 -5.77 -5.81 2.45
CA PRO A 18 -5.41 -7.04 1.74
C PRO A 18 -6.40 -7.40 0.64
N TRP A 19 -7.70 -7.16 0.88
CA TRP A 19 -8.75 -7.43 -0.10
C TRP A 19 -8.66 -6.47 -1.30
N ALA A 20 -8.55 -5.17 -1.03
CA ALA A 20 -8.39 -4.14 -2.06
C ALA A 20 -7.10 -4.35 -2.87
N GLY A 21 -5.98 -4.65 -2.22
CA GLY A 21 -4.71 -4.94 -2.88
C GLY A 21 -4.75 -6.21 -3.72
N SER A 22 -5.43 -7.26 -3.24
CA SER A 22 -5.57 -8.51 -4.01
C SER A 22 -6.40 -8.30 -5.26
N MET A 23 -7.54 -7.60 -5.18
CA MET A 23 -8.38 -7.30 -6.34
C MET A 23 -7.65 -6.49 -7.42
N GLN A 24 -6.77 -5.55 -7.03
CA GLN A 24 -5.95 -4.79 -7.99
C GLN A 24 -4.93 -5.66 -8.73
N ASN A 25 -4.41 -6.70 -8.09
CA ASN A 25 -3.45 -7.63 -8.70
C ASN A 25 -4.11 -8.75 -9.52
N MET A 26 -5.45 -8.87 -9.51
CA MET A 26 -6.21 -9.92 -10.21
C MET A 26 -6.56 -9.56 -11.67
N HIS A 27 -6.06 -8.44 -12.20
CA HIS A 27 -6.26 -8.12 -13.62
C HIS A 27 -5.57 -9.18 -14.50
N PRO A 28 -6.28 -9.84 -15.43
CA PRO A 28 -5.78 -11.02 -16.15
C PRO A 28 -4.49 -10.74 -16.95
N GLU A 29 -4.34 -9.53 -17.48
CA GLU A 29 -3.13 -9.10 -18.19
C GLU A 29 -1.92 -8.91 -17.26
N LEU A 30 -2.15 -8.57 -15.97
CA LEU A 30 -1.10 -8.43 -14.96
C LEU A 30 -0.66 -9.80 -14.42
N GLY A 31 -1.58 -10.77 -14.32
CA GLY A 31 -1.29 -12.12 -13.84
C GLY A 31 -0.30 -12.87 -14.74
N ALA A 32 -0.43 -12.74 -16.07
CA ALA A 32 0.49 -13.33 -17.04
C ALA A 32 1.87 -12.66 -17.02
N GLY A 33 1.93 -11.32 -16.98
CA GLY A 33 3.19 -10.58 -16.93
C GLY A 33 3.96 -10.73 -15.61
N VAL A 34 3.26 -10.89 -14.48
CA VAL A 34 3.89 -11.16 -13.18
C VAL A 34 4.48 -12.57 -13.12
N ALA A 35 3.82 -13.57 -13.71
CA ALA A 35 4.30 -14.95 -13.72
C ALA A 35 5.58 -15.12 -14.57
N GLU A 36 5.69 -14.39 -15.69
CA GLU A 36 6.81 -14.54 -16.64
C GLU A 36 8.00 -13.62 -16.37
N HIS A 37 7.77 -12.46 -15.72
CA HIS A 37 8.78 -11.40 -15.63
C HIS A 37 8.98 -10.78 -14.23
N SER A 38 8.33 -11.27 -13.18
CA SER A 38 8.43 -10.67 -11.83
C SER A 38 8.81 -11.67 -10.73
N ARG A 39 9.72 -11.25 -9.83
CA ARG A 39 10.02 -11.96 -8.56
C ARG A 39 8.96 -11.68 -7.48
N PHE A 40 7.69 -11.56 -7.88
CA PHE A 40 6.58 -11.15 -7.03
C PHE A 40 6.47 -12.01 -5.77
N PHE A 41 6.63 -13.33 -5.91
CA PHE A 41 6.47 -14.27 -4.80
C PHE A 41 7.65 -14.27 -3.82
N GLU A 42 8.85 -13.94 -4.29
CA GLU A 42 10.06 -13.84 -3.46
C GLU A 42 10.09 -12.50 -2.69
N GLU A 43 9.66 -11.40 -3.31
CA GLU A 43 9.75 -10.04 -2.75
C GLU A 43 8.42 -9.51 -2.19
N ARG A 44 7.39 -10.36 -2.04
CA ARG A 44 6.01 -9.93 -1.71
C ARG A 44 5.93 -9.01 -0.48
N TRP A 45 6.72 -9.31 0.54
CA TRP A 45 6.74 -8.57 1.80
C TRP A 45 7.52 -7.27 1.68
N GLU A 46 8.68 -7.29 1.02
CA GLU A 46 9.48 -6.09 0.77
C GLU A 46 8.69 -5.07 -0.07
N ARG A 47 7.96 -5.54 -1.08
CA ARG A 47 7.07 -4.70 -1.89
C ARG A 47 5.92 -4.12 -1.08
N LEU A 48 5.31 -4.93 -0.20
CA LEU A 48 4.25 -4.46 0.69
C LEU A 48 4.78 -3.35 1.61
N PHE A 49 5.88 -3.60 2.33
CA PHE A 49 6.44 -2.64 3.28
C PHE A 49 6.95 -1.36 2.60
N ARG A 50 7.55 -1.47 1.41
CA ARG A 50 7.97 -0.31 0.61
C ARG A 50 6.80 0.62 0.26
N SER A 51 5.59 0.11 0.14
CA SER A 51 4.39 0.92 -0.11
C SER A 51 3.70 1.39 1.18
N LEU A 52 3.61 0.52 2.19
CA LEU A 52 2.82 0.76 3.39
C LEU A 52 3.40 1.90 4.26
N TYR A 53 4.73 1.97 4.39
CA TYR A 53 5.39 3.01 5.19
C TYR A 53 5.21 4.42 4.58
N PRO A 54 5.46 4.66 3.28
CA PRO A 54 5.15 5.94 2.64
C PRO A 54 3.68 6.36 2.74
N ILE A 55 2.76 5.42 2.50
CA ILE A 55 1.30 5.67 2.54
C ILE A 55 0.85 6.12 3.94
N GLY A 56 1.38 5.49 4.99
CA GLY A 56 1.17 5.94 6.37
C GLY A 56 1.79 7.31 6.63
N GLY A 57 3.04 7.52 6.21
CA GLY A 57 3.77 8.75 6.48
C GLY A 57 3.16 10.02 5.88
N VAL A 58 2.41 9.92 4.77
CA VAL A 58 1.63 11.05 4.23
C VAL A 58 0.63 11.61 5.24
N VAL A 59 0.10 10.77 6.12
CA VAL A 59 -0.92 11.16 7.10
C VAL A 59 -0.32 11.42 8.47
N TYR A 60 0.71 10.67 8.86
CA TYR A 60 1.25 10.70 10.22
C TYR A 60 2.52 11.53 10.39
N ASP A 61 3.29 11.80 9.33
CA ASP A 61 4.61 12.46 9.46
C ASP A 61 4.57 13.99 9.52
N GLY A 62 3.36 14.58 9.60
CA GLY A 62 3.17 16.02 9.79
C GLY A 62 3.92 16.86 8.73
N PRO A 63 4.80 17.81 9.09
CA PRO A 63 5.58 18.61 8.13
C PRO A 63 6.46 17.80 7.17
N LEU A 64 6.75 16.54 7.50
CA LEU A 64 7.58 15.65 6.68
C LEU A 64 6.76 14.83 5.68
N ALA A 65 5.42 14.87 5.74
CA ALA A 65 4.53 14.10 4.87
C ALA A 65 4.85 14.30 3.37
N ALA A 66 5.19 15.52 2.95
CA ALA A 66 5.55 15.81 1.56
C ALA A 66 6.89 15.19 1.11
N ARG A 67 7.78 14.83 2.06
CA ARG A 67 9.01 14.09 1.80
C ARG A 67 8.78 12.58 1.82
N THR A 68 7.93 12.09 2.72
CA THR A 68 7.57 10.66 2.80
C THR A 68 6.70 10.22 1.62
N ALA A 69 6.01 11.15 0.95
CA ALA A 69 5.24 10.89 -0.26
C ALA A 69 6.07 10.71 -1.56
N ARG A 70 7.37 11.02 -1.52
CA ARG A 70 8.28 10.96 -2.69
C ARG A 70 8.96 9.61 -2.79
#